data_AF-A0A6I1QVC5-F1
#
_entry.id   AF-A0A6I1QVC5-F1
#
_cell.length_a   1.000
_cell.length_b   1.000
_cell.length_c   1.000
_cell.angle_alpha   90.00
_cell.angle_beta   90.00
_cell.angle_gamma   90.00
#
_symmetry.space_group_name_H-M   'P 1'
#
loop_
_entity.id
_entity.type
_entity.pdbx_description
1 polymer ?
#
loop_
_entity_poly.entity_id
_entity_poly.type
_entity_poly.pdbx_seq_one_letter_code
_entity_poly.pdbx_strand_id
1 'polypeptide(L)'
;MSRRQVLVFLGTTGAAVLAGRSNFYTASDTSTAGKLPACVLTPKQTEGPYFVDEQLKRSDIRGDPADGSVTTGAPLTLALRVSSINNAGCTPVPDAIVDIWHCDAAGAYSDVTDPGFRTVGEKFLRGYQVTDTHGTARFTTIYPGWYRGRTVHIHFKVRAKAKS
;
A
#
# COMPACT_ATOMS: atom_id res chain seq x y z
N MET A 1 -23.05 -12.45 -18.21
CA MET A 1 -23.16 -13.41 -19.34
C MET A 1 -22.22 -14.57 -19.05
N SER A 2 -22.73 -15.71 -18.60
CA SER A 2 -21.96 -16.88 -18.14
C SER A 2 -21.77 -17.87 -19.29
N ARG A 3 -20.52 -18.19 -19.66
CA ARG A 3 -20.19 -19.23 -20.66
C ARG A 3 -19.87 -20.56 -19.97
N ARG A 4 -20.89 -21.19 -19.41
CA ARG A 4 -20.85 -22.61 -19.05
C ARG A 4 -21.93 -23.33 -19.84
N GLN A 5 -21.55 -23.99 -20.93
CA GLN A 5 -22.34 -25.08 -21.48
C GLN A 5 -21.42 -26.20 -21.97
N VAL A 6 -21.65 -27.34 -21.33
CA VAL A 6 -21.13 -28.67 -21.54
C VAL A 6 -21.82 -29.26 -22.78
N LEU A 7 -21.06 -29.92 -23.65
CA LEU A 7 -21.60 -30.81 -24.68
C LEU A 7 -20.95 -32.19 -24.48
N VAL A 8 -21.72 -33.08 -23.86
CA VAL A 8 -21.52 -34.53 -23.85
C VAL A 8 -22.44 -35.09 -24.92
N PHE A 9 -21.91 -35.83 -25.88
CA PHE A 9 -22.70 -36.71 -26.72
C PHE A 9 -22.06 -38.10 -26.79
N LEU A 10 -22.93 -39.09 -26.60
CA LEU A 10 -22.69 -40.52 -26.56
C LEU A 10 -22.37 -41.09 -27.95
N GLY A 11 -21.46 -42.07 -28.00
CA GLY A 11 -21.29 -42.99 -29.13
C GLY A 11 -21.02 -44.40 -28.61
N THR A 12 -21.87 -45.36 -28.99
CA THR A 12 -21.89 -46.74 -28.53
C THR A 12 -21.02 -47.69 -29.37
N THR A 13 -20.52 -48.73 -28.68
CA THR A 13 -20.10 -50.07 -29.16
C THR A 13 -18.86 -50.23 -30.05
N GLY A 14 -17.84 -50.87 -29.48
CA GLY A 14 -16.77 -51.58 -30.16
C GLY A 14 -15.97 -52.42 -29.15
N ALA A 15 -16.26 -53.71 -29.04
CA ALA A 15 -15.49 -54.63 -28.22
C ALA A 15 -14.25 -55.11 -28.99
N ALA A 16 -13.06 -54.78 -28.49
CA ALA A 16 -11.80 -55.39 -28.90
C ALA A 16 -10.90 -55.56 -27.67
N VAL A 17 -10.59 -56.81 -27.35
CA VAL A 17 -9.66 -57.19 -26.27
C VAL A 17 -8.23 -57.04 -26.78
N LEU A 18 -7.47 -56.12 -26.20
CA LEU A 18 -6.02 -56.11 -26.25
C LEU A 18 -5.48 -55.81 -24.85
N ALA A 19 -4.99 -56.85 -24.19
CA ALA A 19 -4.22 -56.73 -22.94
C ALA A 19 -2.84 -56.14 -23.26
N GLY A 20 -2.79 -54.83 -23.49
CA GLY A 20 -1.54 -54.06 -23.54
C GLY A 20 -1.21 -53.53 -22.16
N ARG A 21 -0.03 -53.87 -21.63
CA ARG A 21 0.52 -53.23 -20.43
C ARG A 21 0.77 -51.75 -20.75
N SER A 22 -0.19 -50.91 -20.42
CA SER A 22 0.00 -49.46 -20.41
C SER A 22 0.97 -49.13 -19.28
N ASN A 23 2.26 -48.99 -19.61
CA ASN A 23 3.15 -48.21 -18.77
C ASN A 23 2.55 -46.81 -18.73
N PHE A 24 1.89 -46.49 -17.62
CA PHE A 24 1.54 -45.12 -17.30
C PHE A 24 2.85 -44.36 -17.16
N TYR A 25 3.29 -43.70 -18.23
CA TYR A 25 4.27 -42.65 -18.12
C TYR A 25 3.55 -41.52 -17.39
N THR A 26 3.73 -41.46 -16.07
CA THR A 26 3.49 -40.23 -15.30
C THR A 26 4.38 -39.18 -15.94
N ALA A 27 3.80 -38.36 -16.80
CA ALA A 27 4.41 -37.10 -17.19
C ALA A 27 4.59 -36.32 -15.90
N SER A 28 5.83 -36.29 -15.41
CA SER A 28 6.22 -35.36 -14.35
C SER A 28 6.13 -33.99 -15.00
N ASP A 29 4.96 -33.37 -14.88
CA ASP A 29 4.74 -31.99 -15.27
C ASP A 29 5.64 -31.15 -14.38
N THR A 30 6.88 -30.97 -14.88
CA THR A 30 7.85 -30.07 -14.28
C THR A 30 7.45 -28.68 -14.75
N SER A 31 6.23 -28.27 -14.37
CA SER A 31 5.81 -26.89 -14.50
C SER A 31 6.71 -26.12 -13.54
N THR A 32 7.80 -25.57 -14.06
CA THR A 32 8.45 -24.40 -13.49
C THR A 32 7.52 -23.21 -13.69
N ALA A 33 6.32 -23.28 -13.08
CA ALA A 33 5.52 -22.10 -12.83
C ALA A 33 6.39 -21.23 -11.94
N GLY A 34 7.09 -20.26 -12.57
CA GLY A 34 7.97 -19.34 -11.87
C GLY A 34 7.20 -18.76 -10.69
N LYS A 35 7.71 -19.01 -9.48
CA LYS A 35 7.08 -18.54 -8.25
C LYS A 35 6.94 -17.03 -8.37
N LEU A 36 5.71 -16.53 -8.43
CA LEU A 36 5.47 -15.09 -8.45
C LEU A 36 6.14 -14.47 -7.23
N PRO A 37 6.81 -13.31 -7.37
CA PRO A 37 7.49 -12.69 -6.25
C PRO A 37 6.47 -12.38 -5.15
N ALA A 38 6.82 -12.68 -3.90
CA ALA A 38 5.92 -12.49 -2.76
C ALA A 38 5.53 -11.01 -2.52
N CYS A 39 6.31 -10.07 -3.07
CA CYS A 39 6.03 -8.65 -3.15
C CYS A 39 6.87 -8.04 -4.29
N VAL A 40 6.45 -6.85 -4.71
CA VAL A 40 7.17 -6.02 -5.69
C VAL A 40 7.59 -4.71 -5.04
N LEU A 41 8.62 -4.06 -5.59
CA LEU A 41 9.03 -2.76 -5.10
C LEU A 41 7.93 -1.73 -5.38
N THR A 42 7.57 -0.96 -4.35
CA THR A 42 6.71 0.21 -4.51
C THR A 42 7.42 1.24 -5.39
N PRO A 43 6.80 1.77 -6.45
CA PRO A 43 7.41 2.78 -7.29
C PRO A 43 7.69 4.05 -6.48
N LYS A 44 8.85 4.66 -6.71
CA LYS A 44 9.18 5.97 -6.14
C LYS A 44 8.36 7.05 -6.85
N GLN A 45 7.76 7.95 -6.08
CA GLN A 45 7.12 9.17 -6.57
C GLN A 45 7.92 10.39 -6.08
N THR A 46 7.70 11.55 -6.71
CA THR A 46 8.27 12.82 -6.25
C THR A 46 7.64 13.24 -4.92
N GLU A 47 8.42 13.91 -4.07
CA GLU A 47 7.97 14.37 -2.75
C GLU A 47 6.84 15.41 -2.87
N GLY A 48 6.90 16.26 -3.90
CA GLY A 48 6.00 17.40 -4.04
C GLY A 48 6.40 18.58 -3.12
N PRO A 49 5.74 19.74 -3.27
CA PRO A 49 6.21 20.99 -2.66
C PRO A 49 5.82 21.16 -1.18
N TYR A 50 4.95 20.31 -0.64
CA TYR A 50 4.33 20.51 0.68
C TYR A 50 4.91 19.59 1.77
N PHE A 51 6.05 18.95 1.52
CA PHE A 51 6.76 18.27 2.62
C PHE A 51 7.39 19.33 3.54
N VAL A 52 7.11 19.21 4.83
CA VAL A 52 7.72 20.01 5.90
C VAL A 52 8.10 19.06 7.03
N ASP A 53 9.36 19.08 7.45
CA ASP A 53 9.85 18.20 8.53
C ASP A 53 9.67 18.86 9.90
N GLU A 54 8.43 18.84 10.38
CA GLU A 54 8.03 19.34 11.71
C GLU A 54 8.43 18.39 12.85
N GLN A 55 9.01 17.23 12.54
CA GLN A 55 9.41 16.20 13.53
C GLN A 55 8.29 15.80 14.51
N LEU A 56 7.04 15.73 14.04
CA LEU A 56 5.87 15.38 14.86
C LEU A 56 5.67 13.87 14.99
N LYS A 57 6.16 13.28 16.09
CA LYS A 57 5.90 11.86 16.42
C LYS A 57 4.51 11.67 17.03
N ARG A 58 3.52 11.34 16.22
CA ARG A 58 2.13 11.13 16.69
C ARG A 58 1.36 10.20 15.76
N SER A 59 0.48 9.39 16.34
CA SER A 59 -0.38 8.47 15.58
C SER A 59 -1.67 9.14 15.15
N ASP A 60 -2.32 9.92 16.03
CA ASP A 60 -3.41 10.81 15.62
C ASP A 60 -2.84 12.12 15.07
N ILE A 61 -3.03 12.34 13.78
CA ILE A 61 -2.55 13.54 13.08
C ILE A 61 -3.66 14.57 12.83
N ARG A 62 -4.89 14.32 13.29
CA ARG A 62 -6.03 15.24 13.08
C ARG A 62 -5.94 16.51 13.92
N GLY A 63 -5.29 16.40 15.08
CA GLY A 63 -5.10 17.54 15.99
C GLY A 63 -4.01 18.49 15.49
N ASP A 64 -4.17 19.78 15.71
CA ASP A 64 -3.11 20.76 15.61
C ASP A 64 -2.49 21.00 17.00
N PRO A 65 -1.20 20.74 17.21
CA PRO A 65 -0.55 20.93 18.51
C PRO A 65 -0.32 22.42 18.84
N ALA A 66 -0.46 23.34 17.87
CA ALA A 66 -0.29 24.77 18.11
C ALA A 66 -1.47 25.37 18.89
N ASP A 67 -2.70 24.90 18.63
CA ASP A 67 -3.92 25.46 19.21
C ASP A 67 -4.91 24.42 19.77
N GLY A 68 -4.65 23.12 19.57
CA GLY A 68 -5.52 22.03 20.03
C GLY A 68 -6.75 21.79 19.16
N SER A 69 -6.89 22.48 18.03
CA SER A 69 -7.98 22.26 17.08
C SER A 69 -7.89 20.85 16.47
N VAL A 70 -9.02 20.33 15.99
CA VAL A 70 -9.08 19.00 15.33
C VAL A 70 -9.71 19.15 13.96
N THR A 71 -8.98 18.78 12.92
CA THR A 71 -9.47 18.85 11.54
C THR A 71 -10.63 17.89 11.33
N THR A 72 -11.74 18.42 10.82
CA THR A 72 -12.96 17.66 10.51
C THR A 72 -12.85 16.94 9.16
N GLY A 73 -13.43 15.75 9.06
CA GLY A 73 -13.51 14.98 7.82
C GLY A 73 -13.95 13.54 8.06
N ALA A 74 -14.05 12.75 7.00
CA ALA A 74 -14.36 11.33 7.11
C ALA A 74 -13.18 10.59 7.77
N PRO A 75 -13.36 9.92 8.94
CA PRO A 75 -12.25 9.28 9.64
C PRO A 75 -11.59 8.16 8.82
N LEU A 76 -10.26 8.07 8.91
CA LEU A 76 -9.45 7.04 8.26
C LEU A 76 -8.39 6.51 9.24
N THR A 77 -8.39 5.20 9.47
CA THR A 77 -7.27 4.50 10.10
C THR A 77 -6.35 3.98 9.01
N LEU A 78 -5.13 4.51 8.93
CA LEU A 78 -4.14 4.15 7.93
C LEU A 78 -3.05 3.28 8.57
N ALA A 79 -2.76 2.14 7.96
CA ALA A 79 -1.63 1.29 8.32
C ALA A 79 -0.71 1.14 7.11
N LEU A 80 0.57 1.50 7.27
CA LEU A 80 1.61 1.35 6.26
C LEU A 80 2.58 0.27 6.71
N ARG A 81 2.69 -0.82 5.95
CA ARG A 81 3.67 -1.87 6.20
C ARG A 81 4.89 -1.67 5.32
N VAL A 82 6.03 -1.45 5.94
CA VAL A 82 7.33 -1.32 5.29
C VAL A 82 8.01 -2.68 5.25
N SER A 83 8.46 -3.08 4.08
CA SER A 83 9.20 -4.32 3.87
C SER A 83 10.34 -4.09 2.88
N SER A 84 11.42 -4.83 3.07
CA SER A 84 12.55 -4.90 2.13
C SER A 84 12.46 -6.20 1.33
N ILE A 85 12.90 -6.14 0.07
CA ILE A 85 13.04 -7.34 -0.76
C ILE A 85 14.47 -7.84 -0.64
N ASN A 86 14.63 -9.12 -0.30
CA ASN A 86 15.91 -9.82 -0.28
C ASN A 86 15.73 -11.28 -0.72
N ASN A 87 16.80 -12.08 -0.63
CA ASN A 87 16.79 -13.49 -1.05
C ASN A 87 15.76 -14.36 -0.30
N ALA A 88 15.36 -13.97 0.91
CA ALA A 88 14.31 -14.63 1.69
C ALA A 88 12.89 -14.10 1.39
N GLY A 89 12.75 -13.16 0.46
CA GLY A 89 11.48 -12.54 0.07
C GLY A 89 11.26 -11.20 0.75
N CYS A 90 10.04 -10.98 1.26
CA CYS A 90 9.57 -9.71 1.81
C CYS A 90 9.78 -9.71 3.32
N THR A 91 10.86 -9.08 3.77
CA THR A 91 11.18 -8.99 5.19
C THR A 91 10.72 -7.66 5.75
N PRO A 92 9.91 -7.64 6.83
CA PRO A 92 9.54 -6.42 7.51
C PRO A 92 10.76 -5.56 7.88
N VAL A 93 10.60 -4.24 7.80
CA VAL A 93 11.64 -3.30 8.24
C VAL A 93 11.16 -2.63 9.52
N PRO A 94 11.59 -3.11 10.70
CA PRO A 94 11.34 -2.40 11.96
C PRO A 94 12.17 -1.13 12.05
N ASP A 95 11.78 -0.22 12.94
CA ASP A 95 12.50 1.01 13.27
C ASP A 95 12.69 2.00 12.10
N ALA A 96 12.05 1.77 10.95
CA ALA A 96 11.94 2.77 9.90
C ALA A 96 10.98 3.87 10.32
N ILE A 97 11.36 5.13 10.05
CA ILE A 97 10.48 6.29 10.22
C ILE A 97 9.62 6.42 8.97
N VAL A 98 8.31 6.52 9.17
CA VAL A 98 7.32 6.75 8.12
C VAL A 98 6.67 8.09 8.40
N ASP A 99 6.95 9.07 7.55
CA ASP A 99 6.29 10.36 7.55
C ASP A 99 5.07 10.29 6.62
N ILE A 100 3.94 10.86 7.03
CA ILE A 100 2.80 11.11 6.15
C ILE A 100 2.35 12.57 6.24
N TRP A 101 1.85 13.08 5.13
CA TRP A 101 1.20 14.39 5.04
C TRP A 101 0.15 14.37 3.94
N HIS A 102 -0.94 15.10 4.14
CA HIS A 102 -1.96 15.27 3.11
C HIS A 102 -2.77 16.55 3.38
N CYS A 103 -3.58 16.94 2.39
CA CYS A 103 -4.52 18.04 2.54
C CYS A 103 -5.73 17.66 3.41
N ASP A 104 -6.40 18.67 3.95
CA ASP A 104 -7.70 18.53 4.58
C ASP A 104 -8.81 18.16 3.56
N ALA A 105 -10.06 18.07 4.03
CA ALA A 105 -11.20 17.74 3.18
C ALA A 105 -11.49 18.81 2.09
N ALA A 106 -10.99 20.04 2.26
CA ALA A 106 -11.12 21.14 1.30
C ALA A 106 -9.93 21.26 0.34
N GLY A 107 -8.89 20.45 0.51
CA GLY A 107 -7.70 20.47 -0.34
C GLY A 107 -6.58 21.39 0.15
N ALA A 108 -6.66 21.95 1.36
CA ALA A 108 -5.61 22.79 1.94
C ALA A 108 -4.56 21.94 2.68
N TYR A 109 -3.28 22.22 2.43
CA TYR A 109 -2.17 21.65 3.19
C TYR A 109 -1.84 22.54 4.39
N SER A 110 -1.34 21.96 5.47
CA SER A 110 -0.86 22.71 6.64
C SER A 110 0.59 23.18 6.45
N ASP A 111 0.92 24.29 7.11
CA ASP A 111 2.24 24.95 7.12
C ASP A 111 2.75 25.38 5.74
N VAL A 112 1.85 25.86 4.88
CA VAL A 112 2.23 26.32 3.54
C VAL A 112 1.47 27.58 3.14
N THR A 113 1.92 28.19 2.05
CA THR A 113 1.21 29.26 1.36
C THR A 113 0.96 28.81 -0.08
N ASP A 114 -0.29 28.85 -0.51
CA ASP A 114 -0.71 28.46 -1.87
C ASP A 114 -1.81 29.41 -2.38
N PRO A 115 -1.96 29.62 -3.69
CA PRO A 115 -3.12 30.31 -4.24
C PRO A 115 -4.47 29.72 -3.76
N GLY A 116 -5.08 30.36 -2.78
CA GLY A 116 -6.41 29.99 -2.23
C GLY A 116 -6.42 29.72 -0.72
N PHE A 117 -5.26 29.53 -0.10
CA PHE A 117 -5.15 29.36 1.35
C PHE A 117 -3.76 29.72 1.89
N ARG A 118 -3.72 30.09 3.17
CA ARG A 118 -2.46 30.35 3.89
C ARG A 118 -2.60 29.79 5.30
N THR A 119 -1.85 28.73 5.58
CA THR A 119 -1.94 27.89 6.79
C THR A 119 -0.59 27.83 7.52
N VAL A 120 0.25 28.86 7.34
CA VAL A 120 1.60 28.92 7.93
C VAL A 120 1.51 28.81 9.44
N GLY A 121 2.27 27.89 10.03
CA GLY A 121 2.27 27.58 11.45
C GLY A 121 1.24 26.52 11.88
N GLU A 122 0.26 26.20 11.04
CA GLU A 122 -0.70 25.12 11.29
C GLU A 122 -0.06 23.77 10.97
N LYS A 123 -0.25 22.79 11.84
CA LYS A 123 0.43 21.49 11.77
C LYS A 123 -0.54 20.32 11.68
N PHE A 124 -1.81 20.54 11.31
CA PHE A 124 -2.76 19.45 11.11
C PHE A 124 -2.35 18.46 10.00
N LEU A 125 -2.81 17.20 10.07
CA LEU A 125 -2.71 16.17 9.02
C LEU A 125 -1.30 15.86 8.50
N ARG A 126 -0.29 16.07 9.34
CA ARG A 126 1.11 15.67 9.13
C ARG A 126 1.70 15.04 10.37
N GLY A 127 2.60 14.08 10.20
CA GLY A 127 3.32 13.46 11.31
C GLY A 127 4.05 12.22 10.89
N TYR A 128 4.80 11.65 11.83
CA TYR A 128 5.52 10.42 11.61
C TYR A 128 5.28 9.39 12.69
N GLN A 129 5.49 8.13 12.31
CA GLN A 129 5.54 6.99 13.19
C GLN A 129 6.79 6.17 12.90
N VAL A 130 7.21 5.41 13.91
CA VAL A 130 8.27 4.42 13.77
C VAL A 130 7.60 3.06 13.61
N THR A 131 8.03 2.31 12.61
CA THR A 131 7.51 0.97 12.32
C THR A 131 7.80 0.00 13.45
N ASP A 132 6.81 -0.82 13.81
CA ASP A 132 6.94 -1.89 14.80
C ASP A 132 7.76 -3.09 14.29
N THR A 133 7.86 -4.13 15.11
CA THR A 133 8.57 -5.39 14.77
C THR A 133 8.00 -6.09 13.53
N HIS A 134 6.76 -5.79 13.13
CA HIS A 134 6.12 -6.30 11.92
C HIS A 134 6.26 -5.34 10.73
N GLY A 135 7.03 -4.25 10.89
CA GLY A 135 7.26 -3.22 9.90
C GLY A 135 6.07 -2.26 9.74
N THR A 136 5.18 -2.16 10.72
CA THR A 136 3.91 -1.41 10.58
C THR A 136 3.95 -0.06 11.28
N ALA A 137 3.61 1.00 10.55
CA ALA A 137 3.32 2.33 11.08
C ALA A 137 1.80 2.60 10.98
N ARG A 138 1.18 3.14 12.04
CA ARG A 138 -0.28 3.33 12.13
C ARG A 138 -0.64 4.77 12.44
N PHE A 139 -1.63 5.28 11.72
CA PHE A 139 -2.12 6.64 11.85
C PHE A 139 -3.65 6.68 11.96
N THR A 140 -4.14 7.63 12.75
CA THR A 140 -5.53 8.08 12.75
C THR A 140 -5.58 9.44 12.05
N THR A 141 -6.32 9.52 10.96
CA THR A 141 -6.44 10.72 10.13
C THR A 141 -7.85 10.86 9.54
N ILE A 142 -8.03 11.71 8.54
CA ILE A 142 -9.22 11.81 7.70
C ILE A 142 -8.91 11.43 6.25
N TYR A 143 -9.94 11.04 5.48
CA TYR A 143 -9.83 10.89 4.04
C TYR A 143 -9.56 12.28 3.39
N PRO A 144 -8.51 12.44 2.57
CA PRO A 144 -8.13 13.74 2.03
C PRO A 144 -9.13 14.26 1.00
N GLY A 145 -9.18 15.58 0.88
CA GLY A 145 -9.93 16.26 -0.18
C GLY A 145 -9.26 16.17 -1.55
N TRP A 146 -9.96 16.68 -2.55
CA TRP A 146 -9.44 16.89 -3.89
C TRP A 146 -8.96 18.35 -4.04
N TYR A 147 -7.91 18.56 -4.83
CA TYR A 147 -7.50 19.88 -5.28
C TYR A 147 -7.04 19.83 -6.75
N ARG A 148 -7.10 20.99 -7.41
CA ARG A 148 -6.92 21.10 -8.87
C ARG A 148 -5.59 20.49 -9.33
N GLY A 149 -5.67 19.63 -10.35
CA GLY A 149 -4.50 19.04 -11.00
C GLY A 149 -3.95 17.77 -10.36
N ARG A 150 -4.58 17.26 -9.29
CA ARG A 150 -4.17 16.01 -8.63
C ARG A 150 -5.38 15.13 -8.34
N THR A 151 -5.17 13.81 -8.29
CA THR A 151 -6.15 12.87 -7.69
C THR A 151 -6.13 13.02 -6.17
N VAL A 152 -7.12 12.51 -5.45
CA VAL A 152 -7.04 12.37 -3.99
C VAL A 152 -5.87 11.45 -3.63
N HIS A 153 -5.01 11.86 -2.69
CA HIS A 153 -3.81 11.10 -2.29
C HIS A 153 -3.34 11.46 -0.88
N ILE A 154 -2.55 10.54 -0.30
CA ILE A 154 -1.76 10.77 0.91
C ILE A 154 -0.30 10.62 0.52
N HIS A 155 0.53 11.59 0.87
CA HIS A 155 1.96 11.47 0.69
C HIS A 155 2.58 10.63 1.81
N PHE A 156 3.64 9.91 1.49
CA PHE A 156 4.47 9.25 2.49
C PHE A 156 5.96 9.35 2.14
N LYS A 157 6.81 9.29 3.17
CA LYS A 157 8.27 9.20 3.04
C LYS A 157 8.79 8.19 4.06
N VAL A 158 9.66 7.29 3.61
CA VAL A 158 10.25 6.25 4.48
C VAL A 158 11.73 6.54 4.65
N ARG A 159 12.18 6.63 5.91
CA ARG A 159 13.58 6.76 6.30
C ARG A 159 13.96 5.52 7.11
N ALA A 160 14.69 4.60 6.49
CA ALA A 160 15.23 3.43 7.14
C ALA A 160 16.73 3.61 7.39
N LYS A 161 17.27 3.03 8.47
CA LYS A 161 18.72 2.95 8.64
C LYS A 161 19.32 2.16 7.47
N ALA A 162 20.44 2.62 6.94
CA ALA A 162 21.22 1.83 5.99
C ALA A 162 21.62 0.52 6.68
N LYS A 163 21.46 -0.61 5.99
CA LYS A 163 22.03 -1.87 6.45
C LYS A 163 23.56 -1.73 6.36
N SER A 164 24.23 -1.85 7.51
CA SER A 164 25.68 -1.98 7.62
C SER A 164 26.18 -3.24 6.95
#